data_AF-A0AA46BMF0-F1
#
_entry.id   AF-A0AA46BMF0-F1
#
_cell.length_a   1.000
_cell.length_b   1.000
_cell.length_c   1.000
_cell.angle_alpha   90.00
_cell.angle_beta   90.00
_cell.angle_gamma   90.00
#
_symmetry.space_group_name_H-M   'P 1'
#
loop_
_entity.id
_entity.type
_entity.pdbx_description
1 polymer ?
#
loop_
_entity_poly.entity_id
_entity_poly.type
_entity_poly.pdbx_seq_one_letter_code
_entity_poly.pdbx_strand_id
1 'polypeptide(L)'
;MGSPQRKYLVFAQSRNICGVSTIYRDSSHRDNASNGRYTAHARIDETCWSSPDWSVAAHELVHMLGGVQPDAPHASGKYHCDDANDLMCYRETPTTRLRPVCGLEHVGLLDCGGDDYFSTAPRRGGYLASHWNVADSVFLDRTPMLSAAQGAPIAVRGKPKPGRALALSVPVIPGVQKYTWRGPGIRNNNRSRTRAVLPDRPAVVTYRLLINMPDGVVQESTRTLRVR
;
A
#
# COMPACT_ATOMS: atom_id res chain seq x y z
N MET A 1 7.45 25.39 -19.28
CA MET A 1 6.75 24.10 -19.17
C MET A 1 7.07 23.50 -17.80
N GLY A 2 6.05 23.16 -17.02
CA GLY A 2 6.20 22.60 -15.67
C GLY A 2 5.43 23.41 -14.63
N SER A 3 4.48 22.78 -13.95
CA SER A 3 3.86 23.32 -12.73
C SER A 3 4.57 22.69 -11.52
N PRO A 4 4.94 23.45 -10.49
CA PRO A 4 5.54 22.88 -9.27
C PRO A 4 4.52 22.05 -8.48
N GLN A 5 3.23 22.22 -8.74
CA GLN A 5 2.13 21.42 -8.19
C GLN A 5 1.91 20.09 -8.95
N ARG A 6 2.86 19.66 -9.79
CA ARG A 6 2.77 18.39 -10.53
C ARG A 6 4.14 17.72 -10.57
N LYS A 7 4.12 16.40 -10.45
CA LYS A 7 5.26 15.50 -10.66
C LYS A 7 4.94 14.63 -11.87
N TYR A 8 5.89 14.50 -12.79
CA TYR A 8 5.66 13.81 -14.07
C TYR A 8 6.47 12.53 -14.13
N LEU A 9 5.78 11.40 -14.16
CA LEU A 9 6.37 10.08 -14.38
C LEU A 9 6.15 9.71 -15.85
N VAL A 10 7.24 9.58 -16.62
CA VAL A 10 7.19 9.36 -18.07
C VAL A 10 7.67 7.96 -18.40
N PHE A 11 6.81 7.17 -19.02
CA PHE A 11 7.15 5.88 -19.61
C PHE A 11 7.58 6.10 -21.06
N ALA A 12 8.87 5.98 -21.33
CA ALA A 12 9.45 6.27 -22.64
C ALA A 12 9.72 4.98 -23.41
N GLN A 13 9.33 4.95 -24.69
CA GLN A 13 9.66 3.86 -25.60
C GLN A 13 11.11 4.01 -26.08
N SER A 14 12.04 3.50 -25.28
CA SER A 14 13.50 3.59 -25.43
C SER A 14 14.14 2.44 -24.64
N ARG A 15 15.44 2.17 -24.81
CA ARG A 15 16.19 1.11 -24.12
C ARG A 15 17.55 1.56 -23.56
N ASN A 16 17.71 2.86 -23.33
CA ASN A 16 19.02 3.47 -23.04
C ASN A 16 19.37 3.47 -21.55
N ILE A 17 18.39 3.69 -20.68
CA ILE A 17 18.57 3.78 -19.22
C ILE A 17 17.38 3.12 -18.53
N CYS A 18 17.54 2.39 -17.43
CA CYS A 18 16.35 1.83 -16.76
C CYS A 18 15.43 2.93 -16.22
N GLY A 19 15.99 3.85 -15.45
CA GLY A 19 15.29 4.95 -14.81
C GLY A 19 16.22 6.14 -14.61
N VAL A 20 15.63 7.34 -14.57
CA VAL A 20 16.29 8.55 -14.09
C VAL A 20 15.25 9.50 -13.53
N SER A 21 15.61 10.20 -12.47
CA SER A 21 14.72 11.12 -11.78
C SER A 21 15.39 12.43 -11.41
N THR A 22 14.56 13.46 -11.28
CA THR A 22 14.96 14.71 -10.65
C THR A 22 15.00 14.51 -9.13
N ILE A 23 16.09 14.90 -8.49
CA ILE A 23 16.18 14.97 -7.02
C ILE A 23 16.81 16.30 -6.59
N TYR A 24 16.28 16.87 -5.51
CA TYR A 24 16.82 18.08 -4.89
C TYR A 24 17.50 17.72 -3.58
N ARG A 25 18.69 18.29 -3.34
CA ARG A 25 19.35 18.24 -2.04
C ARG A 25 18.66 19.19 -1.09
N ASP A 26 17.75 18.66 -0.31
CA ASP A 26 17.00 19.37 0.69
C ASP A 26 16.44 18.32 1.64
N SER A 27 16.92 18.28 2.88
CA SER A 27 16.40 17.41 3.95
C SER A 27 15.54 18.19 4.95
N SER A 28 15.17 19.44 4.63
CA SER A 28 14.29 20.22 5.49
C SER A 28 12.92 19.56 5.63
N HIS A 29 12.41 19.52 6.87
CA HIS A 29 11.20 18.77 7.20
C HIS A 29 9.93 19.38 6.58
N ARG A 30 9.75 20.70 6.64
CA ARG A 30 8.49 21.36 6.24
C ARG A 30 8.53 22.03 4.89
N ASP A 31 9.66 22.66 4.55
CA ASP A 31 9.80 23.54 3.38
C ASP A 31 10.60 22.90 2.23
N ASN A 32 10.56 21.58 2.17
CA ASN A 32 11.33 20.78 1.23
C ASN A 32 11.06 21.15 -0.23
N ALA A 33 12.13 21.32 -1.02
CA ALA A 33 12.11 21.60 -2.45
C ALA A 33 11.23 20.63 -3.26
N SER A 34 11.21 19.35 -2.89
CA SER A 34 10.40 18.33 -3.56
C SER A 34 8.91 18.43 -3.21
N ASN A 35 8.54 19.12 -2.13
CA ASN A 35 7.18 19.24 -1.61
C ASN A 35 6.35 20.35 -2.27
N GLY A 36 6.38 20.41 -3.60
CA GLY A 36 5.55 21.34 -4.38
C GLY A 36 6.18 22.71 -4.65
N ARG A 37 7.47 22.88 -4.35
CA ARG A 37 8.23 24.10 -4.67
C ARG A 37 8.78 24.10 -6.09
N TYR A 38 9.24 22.95 -6.57
CA TYR A 38 9.78 22.81 -7.93
C TYR A 38 9.16 21.64 -8.71
N THR A 39 9.05 21.83 -10.02
CA THR A 39 8.67 20.76 -10.94
C THR A 39 9.77 19.71 -11.01
N ALA A 40 9.39 18.44 -10.93
CA ALA A 40 10.29 17.31 -11.09
C ALA A 40 9.71 16.32 -12.09
N HIS A 41 10.61 15.63 -12.78
CA HIS A 41 10.26 14.62 -13.78
C HIS A 41 11.12 13.37 -13.55
N ALA A 42 10.54 12.22 -13.83
CA ALA A 42 11.20 10.94 -13.89
C ALA A 42 10.87 10.27 -15.22
N ARG A 43 11.82 9.48 -15.71
CA ARG A 43 11.70 8.73 -16.95
C ARG A 43 12.07 7.27 -16.70
N ILE A 44 11.28 6.36 -17.28
CA ILE A 44 11.50 4.92 -17.25
C ILE A 44 11.42 4.39 -18.68
N ASP A 45 12.47 3.71 -19.13
CA ASP A 45 12.54 3.10 -20.47
C ASP A 45 11.87 1.72 -20.50
N GLU A 46 11.53 1.26 -21.71
CA GLU A 46 10.60 0.14 -21.95
C GLU A 46 11.07 -1.20 -21.38
N THR A 47 12.37 -1.39 -21.21
CA THR A 47 12.94 -2.61 -20.62
C THR A 47 12.71 -2.72 -19.12
N CYS A 48 12.33 -1.62 -18.45
CA CYS A 48 12.21 -1.56 -17.00
C CYS A 48 10.82 -1.06 -16.54
N TRP A 49 9.83 -1.06 -17.44
CA TRP A 49 8.43 -0.70 -17.13
C TRP A 49 7.77 -1.62 -16.10
N SER A 50 8.20 -2.89 -16.02
CA SER A 50 7.63 -3.87 -15.11
C SER A 50 8.68 -4.86 -14.65
N SER A 51 8.64 -5.22 -13.38
CA SER A 51 9.36 -6.33 -12.77
C SER A 51 8.47 -6.97 -11.70
N PRO A 52 8.56 -8.29 -11.47
CA PRO A 52 7.69 -8.98 -10.50
C PRO A 52 7.90 -8.51 -9.05
N ASP A 53 9.15 -8.21 -8.68
CA ASP A 53 9.52 -7.98 -7.26
C ASP A 53 10.00 -6.55 -7.00
N TRP A 54 10.30 -5.77 -8.04
CA TRP A 54 10.85 -4.42 -7.95
C TRP A 54 10.10 -3.44 -8.87
N SER A 55 10.07 -2.16 -8.51
CA SER A 55 9.47 -1.13 -9.36
C SER A 55 10.42 0.04 -9.58
N VAL A 56 11.02 0.12 -10.78
CA VAL A 56 11.82 1.28 -11.20
C VAL A 56 10.96 2.54 -11.21
N ALA A 57 9.70 2.43 -11.62
CA ALA A 57 8.75 3.54 -11.55
C ALA A 57 8.58 4.09 -10.12
N ALA A 58 8.49 3.20 -9.11
CA ALA A 58 8.40 3.61 -7.72
C ALA A 58 9.72 4.18 -7.19
N HIS A 59 10.86 3.56 -7.54
CA HIS A 59 12.20 4.05 -7.20
C HIS A 59 12.42 5.50 -7.67
N GLU A 60 12.19 5.75 -8.96
CA GLU A 60 12.37 7.08 -9.54
C GLU A 60 11.33 8.09 -9.03
N LEU A 61 10.11 7.64 -8.72
CA LEU A 61 9.10 8.49 -8.11
C LEU A 61 9.54 8.96 -6.72
N VAL A 62 10.09 8.08 -5.89
CA VAL A 62 10.58 8.43 -4.54
C VAL A 62 11.68 9.49 -4.62
N HIS A 63 12.59 9.41 -5.61
CA HIS A 63 13.54 10.49 -5.90
C HIS A 63 12.87 11.84 -6.18
N MET A 64 11.84 11.88 -7.02
CA MET A 64 11.09 13.12 -7.28
C MET A 64 10.38 13.68 -6.05
N LEU A 65 10.04 12.80 -5.11
CA LEU A 65 9.43 13.14 -3.83
C LEU A 65 10.48 13.46 -2.75
N GLY A 66 11.78 13.41 -3.05
CA GLY A 66 12.86 13.87 -2.18
C GLY A 66 13.56 12.78 -1.37
N GLY A 67 13.30 11.50 -1.59
CA GLY A 67 14.05 10.40 -0.98
C GLY A 67 15.13 9.84 -1.92
N VAL A 68 16.27 9.33 -1.48
CA VAL A 68 16.84 9.39 -0.12
C VAL A 68 17.72 10.64 -0.04
N GLN A 69 17.76 11.33 1.10
CA GLN A 69 18.69 12.45 1.26
C GLN A 69 20.07 11.96 1.74
N PRO A 70 21.19 12.58 1.31
CA PRO A 70 22.54 12.09 1.63
C PRO A 70 22.93 12.12 3.11
N ASP A 71 22.17 12.82 3.94
CA ASP A 71 22.30 12.92 5.39
C ASP A 71 21.38 11.96 6.17
N ALA A 72 20.63 11.09 5.48
CA ALA A 72 19.86 10.04 6.12
C ALA A 72 20.78 9.01 6.82
N PRO A 73 20.32 8.36 7.91
CA PRO A 73 21.12 7.45 8.73
C PRO A 73 21.87 6.36 7.96
N HIS A 74 21.27 5.87 6.87
CA HIS A 74 21.77 4.77 6.06
C HIS A 74 21.99 5.16 4.60
N ALA A 75 22.16 6.46 4.34
CA ALA A 75 22.44 6.94 3.00
C ALA A 75 23.80 6.45 2.49
N SER A 76 23.86 6.12 1.20
CA SER A 76 25.13 5.91 0.50
C SER A 76 25.91 7.21 0.26
N GLY A 77 25.30 8.36 0.56
CA GLY A 77 25.77 9.71 0.23
C GLY A 77 25.43 10.17 -1.20
N LYS A 78 24.85 9.30 -2.04
CA LYS A 78 24.51 9.57 -3.45
C LYS A 78 23.02 9.41 -3.77
N TYR A 79 22.19 9.74 -2.78
CA TYR A 79 20.73 9.68 -2.84
C TYR A 79 20.11 8.27 -2.87
N HIS A 80 20.93 7.24 -2.67
CA HIS A 80 20.49 5.88 -2.35
C HIS A 80 20.75 5.57 -0.88
N CYS A 81 20.33 4.39 -0.45
CA CYS A 81 20.61 3.84 0.87
C CYS A 81 21.46 2.56 0.78
N ASP A 82 21.87 2.01 1.92
CA ASP A 82 22.69 0.80 1.98
C ASP A 82 22.01 -0.41 2.66
N ASP A 83 20.74 -0.32 3.05
CA ASP A 83 19.91 -1.43 3.52
C ASP A 83 19.53 -2.40 2.39
N ALA A 84 20.24 -3.52 2.29
CA ALA A 84 20.00 -4.51 1.24
C ALA A 84 18.52 -4.96 1.22
N ASN A 85 17.95 -5.07 0.00
CA ASN A 85 16.54 -5.39 -0.26
C ASN A 85 15.53 -4.26 -0.01
N ASP A 86 15.97 -3.03 0.29
CA ASP A 86 15.12 -1.85 0.21
C ASP A 86 14.95 -1.35 -1.24
N LEU A 87 13.79 -0.77 -1.57
CA LEU A 87 13.52 -0.17 -2.89
C LEU A 87 14.52 0.92 -3.30
N MET A 88 15.17 1.63 -2.38
CA MET A 88 16.10 2.71 -2.72
C MET A 88 17.57 2.30 -2.56
N CYS A 89 17.85 1.05 -2.22
CA CYS A 89 19.20 0.60 -1.92
C CYS A 89 19.69 -0.40 -2.96
N TYR A 90 20.81 -0.06 -3.61
CA TYR A 90 21.55 -1.01 -4.43
C TYR A 90 23.04 -0.68 -4.42
N ARG A 91 23.85 -1.64 -4.87
CA ARG A 91 25.30 -1.46 -4.94
C ARG A 91 25.66 -0.53 -6.09
N GLU A 92 25.75 0.76 -5.81
CA GLU A 92 26.08 1.81 -6.79
C GLU A 92 27.51 1.72 -7.33
N THR A 93 28.46 1.36 -6.48
CA THR A 93 29.86 1.15 -6.86
C THR A 93 30.37 -0.18 -6.29
N PRO A 94 31.50 -0.71 -6.80
CA PRO A 94 32.14 -1.88 -6.19
C PRO A 94 32.50 -1.71 -4.70
N THR A 95 32.58 -0.47 -4.21
CA THR A 95 32.90 -0.15 -2.81
C THR A 95 31.67 0.10 -1.93
N THR A 96 30.48 0.30 -2.51
CA THR A 96 29.23 0.39 -1.74
C THR A 96 28.98 -0.94 -1.03
N ARG A 97 28.90 -0.90 0.31
CA ARG A 97 28.62 -2.07 1.14
C ARG A 97 27.16 -2.06 1.54
N LEU A 98 26.37 -2.98 0.99
CA LEU A 98 25.00 -3.18 1.43
C LEU A 98 24.96 -3.96 2.75
N ARG A 99 24.14 -3.50 3.68
CA ARG A 99 23.87 -4.12 4.99
C ARG A 99 22.68 -5.06 4.86
N PRO A 100 22.79 -6.36 5.19
CA PRO A 100 21.72 -7.34 5.01
C PRO A 100 20.69 -7.24 6.14
N VAL A 101 19.97 -6.13 6.22
CA VAL A 101 19.03 -5.85 7.32
C VAL A 101 17.56 -6.09 6.92
N CYS A 102 17.23 -6.10 5.63
CA CYS A 102 15.87 -6.30 5.16
C CYS A 102 15.68 -7.66 4.49
N GLY A 103 14.51 -8.26 4.71
CA GLY A 103 14.10 -9.50 4.06
C GLY A 103 13.63 -9.27 2.62
N LEU A 104 13.52 -10.35 1.85
CA LEU A 104 13.09 -10.29 0.43
C LEU A 104 11.67 -9.74 0.25
N GLU A 105 10.84 -9.79 1.29
CA GLU A 105 9.51 -9.19 1.31
C GLU A 105 9.52 -7.65 1.21
N HIS A 106 10.68 -7.01 1.37
CA HIS A 106 10.83 -5.55 1.29
C HIS A 106 11.28 -5.02 -0.08
N VAL A 107 11.62 -5.88 -1.04
CA VAL A 107 12.18 -5.47 -2.36
C VAL A 107 11.22 -4.54 -3.14
N GLY A 108 9.92 -4.67 -2.91
CA GLY A 108 8.88 -3.80 -3.49
C GLY A 108 8.29 -2.76 -2.53
N LEU A 109 8.81 -2.63 -1.31
CA LEU A 109 8.30 -1.76 -0.26
C LEU A 109 9.26 -0.59 0.02
N LEU A 110 8.71 0.48 0.59
CA LEU A 110 9.50 1.67 0.95
C LEU A 110 10.04 1.55 2.36
N ASP A 111 11.33 1.84 2.50
CA ASP A 111 12.08 2.11 3.73
C ASP A 111 11.90 1.02 4.79
N CYS A 112 12.62 -0.08 4.60
CA CYS A 112 12.66 -1.21 5.51
C CYS A 112 13.42 -0.86 6.81
N GLY A 113 12.69 -0.23 7.72
CA GLY A 113 13.22 0.35 8.95
C GLY A 113 12.45 1.61 9.32
N GLY A 114 12.03 2.34 8.28
CA GLY A 114 11.19 3.53 8.40
C GLY A 114 11.95 4.66 9.08
N ASP A 115 13.24 4.80 8.77
CA ASP A 115 14.16 5.75 9.41
C ASP A 115 15.04 6.56 8.44
N ASP A 116 14.97 6.31 7.13
CA ASP A 116 15.80 6.98 6.14
C ASP A 116 15.08 8.02 5.28
N TYR A 117 13.93 7.67 4.71
CA TYR A 117 13.23 8.52 3.75
C TYR A 117 11.70 8.41 3.79
N PHE A 118 11.13 7.35 4.37
CA PHE A 118 9.69 7.14 4.39
C PHE A 118 9.24 6.45 5.68
N SER A 119 8.32 7.08 6.41
CA SER A 119 7.63 6.42 7.52
C SER A 119 6.25 7.01 7.76
N THR A 120 5.24 6.16 7.89
CA THR A 120 3.89 6.57 8.30
C THR A 120 3.75 6.74 9.81
N ALA A 121 4.74 6.26 10.57
CA ALA A 121 4.82 6.34 12.03
C ALA A 121 6.27 6.62 12.47
N PRO A 122 6.84 7.79 12.11
CA PRO A 122 8.25 8.08 12.35
C PRO A 122 8.58 8.02 13.85
N ARG A 123 9.71 7.38 14.19
CA ARG A 123 10.16 7.27 15.58
C ARG A 123 10.39 8.66 16.17
N ARG A 124 9.84 8.92 17.35
CA ARG A 124 10.06 10.19 18.06
C ARG A 124 11.56 10.41 18.30
N GLY A 125 12.07 11.56 17.88
CA GLY A 125 13.50 11.89 17.95
C GLY A 125 14.40 11.09 17.00
N GLY A 126 13.82 10.38 16.02
CA GLY A 126 14.54 9.82 14.88
C GLY A 126 14.72 10.84 13.76
N TYR A 127 15.47 10.46 12.73
CA TYR A 127 15.79 11.33 11.60
C TYR A 127 14.53 11.93 10.94
N LEU A 128 13.55 11.08 10.60
CA LEU A 128 12.27 11.47 10.00
C LEU A 128 11.32 12.27 10.92
N ALA A 129 11.66 12.44 12.20
CA ALA A 129 10.90 13.34 13.08
C ALA A 129 11.33 14.82 12.91
N SER A 130 12.53 15.08 12.36
CA SER A 130 13.08 16.42 12.18
C SER A 130 13.63 16.71 10.78
N HIS A 131 13.65 15.72 9.88
CA HIS A 131 14.06 15.85 8.49
C HIS A 131 12.92 15.48 7.54
N TRP A 132 13.15 15.66 6.25
CA TRP A 132 12.18 15.33 5.22
C TRP A 132 11.75 13.86 5.30
N ASN A 133 10.44 13.66 5.35
CA ASN A 133 9.80 12.37 5.28
C ASN A 133 8.91 12.35 4.04
N VAL A 134 9.19 11.46 3.09
CA VAL A 134 8.42 11.35 1.85
C VAL A 134 6.94 11.12 2.14
N ALA A 135 6.59 10.49 3.26
CA ALA A 135 5.21 10.29 3.71
C ALA A 135 4.43 11.61 3.99
N ASP A 136 5.13 12.73 4.15
CA ASP A 136 4.53 14.07 4.38
C ASP A 136 4.45 14.90 3.08
N SER A 137 4.76 14.30 1.93
CA SER A 137 4.61 14.91 0.61
C SER A 137 3.16 15.27 0.29
N VAL A 138 2.93 16.50 -0.20
CA VAL A 138 1.62 16.98 -0.70
C VAL A 138 1.11 16.22 -1.91
N PHE A 139 1.95 15.37 -2.52
CA PHE A 139 1.59 14.50 -3.64
C PHE A 139 1.12 13.11 -3.19
N LEU A 140 1.17 12.81 -1.89
CA LEU A 140 0.66 11.58 -1.30
C LEU A 140 -0.60 11.89 -0.49
N ASP A 141 -1.54 10.96 -0.54
CA ASP A 141 -2.74 11.02 0.27
C ASP A 141 -2.64 10.00 1.42
N ARG A 142 -3.12 10.40 2.59
CA ARG A 142 -3.26 9.50 3.73
C ARG A 142 -4.59 8.78 3.58
N THR A 143 -4.54 7.69 2.82
CA THR A 143 -5.68 6.79 2.78
C THR A 143 -5.65 5.95 4.06
N PRO A 144 -6.79 5.77 4.76
CA PRO A 144 -6.90 4.66 5.69
C PRO A 144 -6.48 3.42 4.91
N MET A 145 -5.60 2.58 5.47
CA MET A 145 -5.36 1.26 4.89
C MET A 145 -6.75 0.65 4.68
N LEU A 146 -7.16 0.54 3.42
CA LEU A 146 -8.20 -0.40 3.03
C LEU A 146 -7.57 -1.71 3.46
N SER A 147 -7.96 -2.23 4.62
CA SER A 147 -7.32 -3.39 5.22
C SER A 147 -7.17 -4.43 4.13
N ALA A 148 -5.94 -4.64 3.66
CA ALA A 148 -5.69 -5.70 2.73
C ALA A 148 -6.22 -6.97 3.39
N ALA A 149 -7.13 -7.65 2.71
CA ALA A 149 -7.63 -8.98 3.00
C ALA A 149 -8.51 -9.26 4.24
N GLN A 150 -8.75 -8.33 5.17
CA GLN A 150 -9.75 -8.55 6.23
C GLN A 150 -11.10 -7.93 5.83
N GLY A 151 -11.94 -8.71 5.16
CA GLY A 151 -13.30 -8.25 4.87
C GLY A 151 -14.03 -7.85 6.15
N ALA A 152 -14.93 -6.86 6.04
CA ALA A 152 -15.66 -6.34 7.18
C ALA A 152 -16.35 -7.47 7.99
N PRO A 153 -16.27 -7.47 9.33
CA PRO A 153 -16.77 -8.57 10.14
C PRO A 153 -18.28 -8.76 9.93
N ILE A 154 -18.69 -10.00 9.64
CA ILE A 154 -20.11 -10.33 9.49
C ILE A 154 -20.76 -10.33 10.88
N ALA A 155 -21.59 -9.34 11.13
CA ALA A 155 -22.46 -9.29 12.30
C ALA A 155 -23.64 -10.25 12.12
N VAL A 156 -24.03 -10.92 13.21
CA VAL A 156 -25.16 -11.85 13.25
C VAL A 156 -26.20 -11.34 14.24
N ARG A 157 -27.44 -11.19 13.78
CA ARG A 157 -28.59 -10.90 14.64
C ARG A 157 -29.55 -12.08 14.67
N GLY A 158 -29.82 -12.55 15.88
CA GLY A 158 -30.64 -13.72 16.18
C GLY A 158 -29.85 -14.85 16.83
N LYS A 159 -30.56 -15.80 17.44
CA LYS A 159 -29.95 -17.00 18.06
C LYS A 159 -29.82 -18.12 17.03
N PRO A 160 -28.65 -18.78 16.89
CA PRO A 160 -28.45 -19.85 15.91
C PRO A 160 -29.16 -21.15 16.32
N LYS A 161 -30.45 -21.25 16.04
CA LYS A 161 -31.30 -22.43 16.35
C LYS A 161 -31.71 -23.16 15.07
N PRO A 162 -31.95 -24.49 15.13
CA PRO A 162 -32.46 -25.25 13.99
C PRO A 162 -33.71 -24.61 13.36
N GLY A 163 -33.73 -24.55 12.02
CA GLY A 163 -34.85 -24.04 11.22
C GLY A 163 -35.15 -22.54 11.34
N ARG A 164 -34.45 -21.82 12.21
CA ARG A 164 -34.63 -20.37 12.38
C ARG A 164 -33.81 -19.59 11.37
N ALA A 165 -34.32 -18.41 11.03
CA ALA A 165 -33.58 -17.47 10.22
C ALA A 165 -32.73 -16.52 11.06
N LEU A 166 -31.59 -16.14 10.51
CA LEU A 166 -30.69 -15.11 11.03
C LEU A 166 -30.55 -13.97 10.03
N ALA A 167 -30.31 -12.77 10.56
CA ALA A 167 -29.86 -11.65 9.75
C ALA A 167 -28.33 -11.55 9.83
N LEU A 168 -27.70 -11.45 8.66
CA LEU A 168 -26.26 -11.25 8.49
C LEU A 168 -26.03 -9.86 7.89
N SER A 169 -25.05 -9.13 8.39
CA SER A 169 -24.74 -7.80 7.85
C SER A 169 -23.28 -7.43 8.05
N VAL A 170 -22.80 -6.56 7.18
CA VAL A 170 -21.55 -5.80 7.35
C VAL A 170 -21.86 -4.30 7.36
N PRO A 171 -20.97 -3.44 7.90
CA PRO A 171 -21.04 -2.00 7.67
C PRO A 171 -21.19 -1.66 6.19
N VAL A 172 -21.89 -0.58 5.88
CA VAL A 172 -21.95 -0.05 4.52
C VAL A 172 -20.57 0.51 4.19
N ILE A 173 -19.96 0.02 3.12
CA ILE A 173 -18.65 0.46 2.64
C ILE A 173 -18.91 1.37 1.43
N PRO A 174 -18.44 2.62 1.45
CA PRO A 174 -18.55 3.51 0.30
C PRO A 174 -17.86 2.93 -0.94
N GLY A 175 -18.48 3.12 -2.11
CA GLY A 175 -17.88 2.73 -3.40
C GLY A 175 -17.97 1.25 -3.76
N VAL A 176 -18.63 0.39 -2.98
CA VAL A 176 -18.79 -1.03 -3.34
C VAL A 176 -19.56 -1.19 -4.64
N GLN A 177 -18.99 -1.97 -5.58
CA GLN A 177 -19.67 -2.35 -6.82
C GLN A 177 -20.60 -3.55 -6.61
N LYS A 178 -20.16 -4.54 -5.83
CA LYS A 178 -20.92 -5.79 -5.65
C LYS A 178 -20.67 -6.46 -4.30
N TYR A 179 -21.76 -6.90 -3.66
CA TYR A 179 -21.78 -7.83 -2.54
C TYR A 179 -22.21 -9.22 -3.02
N THR A 180 -21.49 -10.26 -2.63
CA THR A 180 -21.87 -11.65 -2.92
C THR A 180 -21.87 -12.48 -1.64
N TRP A 181 -23.05 -12.81 -1.15
CA TRP A 181 -23.23 -13.67 0.02
C TRP A 181 -23.29 -15.15 -0.38
N ARG A 182 -22.61 -16.01 0.38
CA ARG A 182 -22.60 -17.47 0.18
C ARG A 182 -22.72 -18.22 1.51
N GLY A 183 -23.43 -19.34 1.49
CA GLY A 183 -23.59 -20.27 2.62
C GLY A 183 -25.00 -20.86 2.71
N PRO A 184 -25.24 -21.78 3.66
CA PRO A 184 -26.51 -22.50 3.76
C PRO A 184 -27.72 -21.57 3.99
N GLY A 185 -28.75 -21.72 3.16
CA GLY A 185 -30.02 -21.00 3.28
C GLY A 185 -29.94 -19.49 3.05
N ILE A 186 -28.83 -18.97 2.49
CA ILE A 186 -28.69 -17.58 2.08
C ILE A 186 -29.43 -17.33 0.77
N ARG A 187 -30.13 -16.18 0.68
CA ARG A 187 -30.51 -15.57 -0.59
C ARG A 187 -29.55 -14.43 -0.91
N ASN A 188 -28.72 -14.57 -1.93
CA ASN A 188 -27.86 -13.48 -2.37
C ASN A 188 -28.72 -12.34 -2.95
N ASN A 189 -28.45 -11.11 -2.54
CA ASN A 189 -29.28 -9.95 -2.87
C ASN A 189 -28.47 -8.71 -3.28
N ASN A 190 -27.15 -8.85 -3.40
CA ASN A 190 -26.22 -7.76 -3.70
C ASN A 190 -26.33 -6.55 -2.75
N ARG A 191 -26.55 -6.79 -1.45
CA ARG A 191 -26.61 -5.74 -0.42
C ARG A 191 -25.64 -6.04 0.72
N SER A 192 -25.32 -5.03 1.53
CA SER A 192 -24.52 -5.18 2.76
C SER A 192 -25.17 -6.02 3.86
N ARG A 193 -26.41 -6.51 3.63
CA ARG A 193 -27.16 -7.36 4.57
C ARG A 193 -27.96 -8.43 3.83
N THR A 194 -28.07 -9.61 4.43
CA THR A 194 -28.90 -10.71 3.94
C THR A 194 -29.57 -11.49 5.08
N ARG A 195 -30.46 -12.41 4.72
CA ARG A 195 -31.12 -13.36 5.63
C ARG A 195 -30.70 -14.77 5.24
N ALA A 196 -30.34 -15.57 6.25
CA ALA A 196 -30.01 -16.98 6.09
C ALA A 196 -30.98 -17.84 6.91
N VAL A 197 -31.58 -18.88 6.31
CA VAL A 197 -32.34 -19.90 7.04
C VAL A 197 -31.40 -21.01 7.46
N LEU A 198 -31.34 -21.31 8.76
CA LEU A 198 -30.45 -22.35 9.29
C LEU A 198 -31.00 -23.75 9.00
N PRO A 199 -30.13 -24.77 8.92
CA PRO A 199 -30.58 -26.16 8.83
C PRO A 199 -31.54 -26.54 9.96
N ASP A 200 -32.49 -27.45 9.71
CA ASP A 200 -33.45 -27.95 10.70
C ASP A 200 -32.86 -28.93 11.73
N ARG A 201 -31.52 -29.03 11.79
CA ARG A 201 -30.78 -29.91 12.71
C ARG A 201 -29.52 -29.22 13.23
N PRO A 202 -28.96 -29.66 14.37
CA PRO A 202 -27.68 -29.18 14.86
C PRO A 202 -26.57 -29.35 13.80
N ALA A 203 -25.82 -28.28 13.56
CA ALA A 203 -24.78 -28.24 12.53
C ALA A 203 -23.78 -27.11 12.80
N VAL A 204 -22.61 -27.18 12.18
CA VAL A 204 -21.71 -26.03 12.03
C VAL A 204 -21.88 -25.51 10.60
N VAL A 205 -22.17 -24.22 10.46
CA VAL A 205 -22.39 -23.57 9.17
C VAL A 205 -21.41 -22.42 8.99
N THR A 206 -20.90 -22.25 7.78
CA THR A 206 -19.97 -21.18 7.42
C THR A 206 -20.61 -20.28 6.37
N TYR A 207 -20.56 -18.98 6.62
CA TYR A 207 -21.02 -17.92 5.73
C TYR A 207 -19.83 -17.14 5.20
N ARG A 208 -19.82 -16.88 3.89
CA ARG A 208 -18.79 -16.12 3.20
C ARG A 208 -19.41 -14.91 2.51
N LEU A 209 -18.76 -13.76 2.60
CA LEU A 209 -19.11 -12.54 1.86
C LEU A 209 -17.91 -12.14 1.01
N LEU A 210 -18.16 -11.90 -0.28
CA LEU A 210 -17.21 -11.25 -1.18
C LEU A 210 -17.70 -9.84 -1.50
N ILE A 211 -16.78 -8.87 -1.46
CA ILE A 211 -17.03 -7.46 -1.73
C ILE A 211 -16.10 -7.02 -2.86
N ASN A 212 -16.66 -6.66 -4.01
CA ASN A 212 -15.90 -6.17 -5.16
C ASN A 212 -15.86 -4.64 -5.13
N MET A 213 -14.65 -4.09 -5.18
CA MET A 213 -14.38 -2.66 -5.22
C MET A 213 -14.06 -2.17 -6.64
N PRO A 214 -14.17 -0.86 -6.93
CA PRO A 214 -13.98 -0.33 -8.28
C PRO A 214 -12.56 -0.41 -8.82
N ASP A 215 -11.59 -0.48 -7.94
CA ASP A 215 -10.16 -0.67 -8.21
C ASP A 215 -9.80 -2.13 -8.53
N GLY A 216 -10.79 -3.03 -8.56
CA GLY A 216 -10.58 -4.46 -8.78
C GLY A 216 -10.25 -5.26 -7.51
N VAL A 217 -10.15 -4.61 -6.35
CA VAL A 217 -9.89 -5.29 -5.07
C VAL A 217 -11.11 -6.10 -4.66
N VAL A 218 -10.88 -7.35 -4.25
CA VAL A 218 -11.91 -8.23 -3.67
C VAL A 218 -11.62 -8.43 -2.19
N GLN A 219 -12.52 -7.97 -1.33
CA GLN A 219 -12.46 -8.25 0.10
C GLN A 219 -13.31 -9.48 0.43
N GLU A 220 -12.84 -10.28 1.39
CA GLU A 220 -13.52 -11.48 1.82
C GLU A 220 -13.72 -11.51 3.33
N SER A 221 -14.95 -11.81 3.75
CA SER A 221 -15.30 -12.05 5.16
C SER A 221 -15.88 -13.45 5.33
N THR A 222 -15.52 -14.12 6.42
CA THR A 222 -16.10 -15.41 6.78
C THR A 222 -16.65 -15.40 8.20
N ARG A 223 -17.77 -16.10 8.43
CA ARG A 223 -18.38 -16.28 9.75
C ARG A 223 -18.91 -17.69 9.92
N THR A 224 -18.35 -18.39 10.90
CA THR A 224 -18.79 -19.74 11.27
C THR A 224 -19.71 -19.67 12.48
N LEU A 225 -20.84 -20.37 12.43
CA LEU A 225 -21.84 -20.46 13.50
C LEU A 225 -22.08 -21.93 13.86
N ARG A 226 -22.28 -22.18 15.15
CA ARG A 226 -22.75 -23.47 15.65
C ARG A 226 -24.24 -23.38 15.94
N VAL A 227 -25.03 -24.15 15.21
CA VAL A 227 -26.49 -24.25 15.36
C VAL A 227 -26.78 -25.25 16.48
N ARG A 228 -27.46 -24.78 17.53
CA ARG A 228 -27.84 -25.57 18.72
C ARG A 228 -29.25 -25.18 19.17
#